data_AF-A0A930A1L9-F1
#
_entry.id   AF-A0A930A1L9-F1
#
_cell.length_a   1.000
_cell.length_b   1.000
_cell.length_c   1.000
_cell.angle_alpha   90.00
_cell.angle_beta   90.00
_cell.angle_gamma   90.00
#
_symmetry.space_group_name_H-M   'P 1'
#
loop_
_entity.id
_entity.type
_entity.pdbx_description
1 polymer ?
#
loop_
_entity_poly.entity_id
_entity_poly.type
_entity_poly.pdbx_seq_one_letter_code
_entity_poly.pdbx_strand_id
1 'polypeptide(L)'
;MKTKKQTLLFNIFVSMGIAAMMFIIVGVIFDCIFHGNMEMTNYAFSKMAIATVVIGLGFGIPAVVYDNEKLSLFTQTIIHMGTGCIVMTVTAYLVGWIPMNHGPLLMIAILVEEIAVAFGIWFLFYLQQKRLVKQMNQRISKINHV
;
A
#
# COMPACT_ATOMS: atom_id res chain seq x y z
N MET A 1 11.18 4.72 -23.25
CA MET A 1 10.92 5.61 -22.10
C MET A 1 9.41 5.67 -21.90
N LYS A 2 8.87 5.29 -20.72
CA LYS A 2 7.43 5.43 -20.45
C LYS A 2 7.07 6.91 -20.35
N THR A 3 5.91 7.30 -20.86
CA THR A 3 5.39 8.67 -20.65
C THR A 3 4.91 8.84 -19.20
N LYS A 4 4.87 10.08 -18.68
CA LYS A 4 4.37 10.36 -17.32
C LYS A 4 2.99 9.73 -17.05
N LYS A 5 2.10 9.74 -18.05
CA LYS A 5 0.77 9.10 -17.96
C LYS A 5 0.88 7.58 -17.84
N GLN A 6 1.77 6.95 -18.60
CA GLN A 6 1.98 5.49 -18.53
C GLN A 6 2.56 5.06 -17.18
N THR A 7 3.48 5.84 -16.60
CA THR A 7 4.01 5.55 -15.25
C THR A 7 2.93 5.67 -14.20
N LEU A 8 2.12 6.74 -14.24
CA LEU A 8 0.99 6.91 -13.32
C LEU A 8 0.01 5.74 -13.39
N LEU A 9 -0.44 5.37 -14.60
CA LEU A 9 -1.37 4.25 -14.79
C LEU A 9 -0.77 2.93 -14.29
N PHE A 10 0.54 2.71 -14.52
CA PHE A 10 1.23 1.54 -14.03
C PHE A 10 1.30 1.49 -12.49
N ASN A 11 1.61 2.62 -11.85
CA ASN A 11 1.67 2.72 -10.39
C ASN A 11 0.30 2.47 -9.75
N ILE A 12 -0.76 3.02 -10.34
CA ILE A 12 -2.14 2.75 -9.92
C ILE A 12 -2.46 1.25 -10.10
N PHE A 13 -2.13 0.66 -11.24
CA PHE A 13 -2.40 -0.76 -11.47
C PHE A 13 -1.70 -1.67 -10.45
N VAL A 14 -0.42 -1.41 -10.17
CA VAL A 14 0.37 -2.19 -9.20
C VAL A 14 -0.19 -2.04 -7.78
N SER A 15 -0.47 -0.81 -7.35
CA SER A 15 -1.01 -0.54 -6.01
C SER A 15 -2.41 -1.13 -5.82
N MET A 16 -3.29 -1.03 -6.82
CA MET A 16 -4.59 -1.69 -6.82
C MET A 16 -4.46 -3.21 -6.74
N GLY A 17 -3.50 -3.80 -7.45
CA GLY A 17 -3.21 -5.23 -7.36
C GLY A 17 -2.77 -5.64 -5.96
N ILE A 18 -1.91 -4.87 -5.31
CA ILE A 18 -1.47 -5.12 -3.92
C ILE A 18 -2.64 -5.00 -2.95
N ALA A 19 -3.45 -3.94 -3.06
CA ALA A 19 -4.62 -3.75 -2.21
C ALA A 19 -5.62 -4.91 -2.38
N ALA A 20 -5.89 -5.35 -3.62
CA ALA A 20 -6.75 -6.49 -3.89
C ALA A 20 -6.20 -7.81 -3.32
N MET A 21 -4.89 -8.05 -3.43
CA MET A 21 -4.26 -9.22 -2.82
C MET A 21 -4.41 -9.19 -1.29
N MET A 22 -4.22 -8.04 -0.65
CA MET A 22 -4.42 -7.89 0.79
C MET A 22 -5.88 -8.13 1.18
N PHE A 23 -6.84 -7.58 0.43
CA PHE A 23 -8.25 -7.82 0.67
C PHE A 23 -8.61 -9.32 0.59
N ILE A 24 -8.07 -10.04 -0.39
CA ILE A 24 -8.27 -11.49 -0.54
C ILE A 24 -7.63 -12.25 0.63
N ILE A 25 -6.38 -11.94 0.99
CA ILE A 25 -5.66 -12.60 2.09
C ILE A 25 -6.44 -12.44 3.40
N VAL A 26 -6.83 -11.20 3.72
CA VAL A 26 -7.61 -10.90 4.92
C VAL A 26 -8.96 -11.61 4.84
N GLY A 27 -9.65 -11.55 3.71
CA GLY A 27 -10.93 -12.26 3.51
C GLY A 27 -10.82 -13.76 3.78
N VAL A 28 -9.78 -14.44 3.31
CA VAL A 28 -9.53 -15.86 3.56
C VAL A 28 -9.22 -16.14 5.03
N ILE A 29 -8.46 -15.26 5.70
CA ILE A 29 -8.19 -15.38 7.14
C ILE A 29 -9.50 -15.30 7.93
N PHE A 30 -10.36 -14.32 7.63
CA PHE A 30 -11.67 -14.19 8.27
C PHE A 30 -12.55 -15.41 7.97
N ASP A 31 -12.63 -15.86 6.72
CA ASP A 31 -13.36 -17.07 6.34
C ASP A 31 -12.94 -18.30 7.18
N CYS A 32 -11.64 -18.47 7.38
CA CYS A 32 -11.08 -19.55 8.20
C CYS A 32 -11.42 -19.40 9.69
N ILE A 33 -11.33 -18.19 10.26
CA ILE A 33 -11.66 -17.91 11.67
C ILE A 33 -13.13 -18.15 11.96
N PHE A 34 -14.01 -17.78 11.03
CA PHE A 34 -15.46 -17.88 11.17
C PHE A 34 -16.04 -19.18 10.57
N HIS A 35 -15.19 -20.14 10.20
CA HIS A 35 -15.58 -21.43 9.64
C HIS A 35 -16.55 -21.33 8.44
N GLY A 36 -16.32 -20.35 7.56
CA GLY A 36 -17.18 -20.08 6.40
C GLY A 36 -18.46 -19.29 6.70
N ASN A 37 -18.75 -18.98 7.97
CA ASN A 37 -19.96 -18.25 8.37
C ASN A 37 -19.69 -16.74 8.50
N MET A 38 -19.60 -16.05 7.36
CA MET A 38 -19.45 -14.59 7.35
C MET A 38 -20.79 -13.87 7.19
N GLU A 39 -21.23 -13.15 8.22
CA GLU A 39 -22.43 -12.30 8.13
C GLU A 39 -22.12 -10.98 7.38
N MET A 40 -22.51 -10.91 6.11
CA MET A 40 -22.32 -9.71 5.26
C MET A 40 -23.49 -8.74 5.35
N THR A 41 -23.77 -8.23 6.55
CA THR A 41 -24.83 -7.23 6.78
C THR A 41 -24.36 -5.81 6.43
N ASN A 42 -25.30 -4.87 6.26
CA ASN A 42 -25.01 -3.43 6.09
C ASN A 42 -23.99 -3.10 4.99
N TYR A 43 -24.06 -3.84 3.88
CA TYR A 43 -23.15 -3.72 2.74
C TYR A 43 -21.67 -3.91 3.13
N ALA A 44 -21.38 -4.74 4.14
CA ALA A 44 -20.02 -4.98 4.62
C ALA A 44 -19.05 -5.28 3.46
N PHE A 45 -19.38 -6.26 2.61
CA PHE A 45 -18.57 -6.59 1.44
C PHE A 45 -18.34 -5.39 0.51
N SER A 46 -19.39 -4.68 0.12
CA SER A 46 -19.28 -3.52 -0.78
C SER A 46 -18.43 -2.41 -0.18
N LYS A 47 -18.55 -2.15 1.13
CA LYS A 47 -17.69 -1.21 1.85
C LYS A 47 -16.23 -1.64 1.80
N MET A 48 -15.94 -2.92 1.99
CA MET A 48 -14.57 -3.44 1.90
C MET A 48 -14.00 -3.30 0.47
N ALA A 49 -14.80 -3.64 -0.54
CA ALA A 49 -14.40 -3.55 -1.94
C ALA A 49 -14.09 -2.09 -2.34
N ILE A 50 -14.95 -1.15 -1.95
CA ILE A 50 -14.73 0.28 -2.21
C ILE A 50 -13.51 0.78 -1.43
N ALA A 51 -13.35 0.40 -0.16
CA ALA A 51 -12.16 0.74 0.62
C ALA A 51 -10.86 0.28 -0.06
N THR A 52 -10.85 -0.95 -0.57
CA THR A 52 -9.71 -1.52 -1.29
C THR A 52 -9.32 -0.67 -2.50
N VAL A 53 -10.30 -0.20 -3.29
CA VAL A 53 -10.08 0.68 -4.43
C VAL A 53 -9.52 2.03 -3.98
N VAL A 54 -10.12 2.65 -2.97
CA VAL A 54 -9.72 3.97 -2.46
C VAL A 54 -8.30 3.92 -1.89
N ILE A 55 -7.97 2.90 -1.11
CA ILE A 55 -6.62 2.70 -0.55
C ILE A 55 -5.61 2.45 -1.66
N GLY A 56 -5.94 1.60 -2.63
CA GLY A 56 -5.10 1.36 -3.81
C GLY A 56 -4.76 2.65 -4.55
N LEU A 57 -5.75 3.51 -4.80
CA LEU A 57 -5.53 4.83 -5.39
C LEU A 57 -4.71 5.77 -4.48
N GLY A 58 -4.97 5.73 -3.17
CA GLY A 58 -4.28 6.53 -2.16
C GLY A 58 -2.77 6.30 -2.10
N PHE A 59 -2.31 5.08 -2.36
CA PHE A 59 -0.88 4.78 -2.52
C PHE A 59 -0.41 4.89 -3.97
N GLY A 60 -1.24 4.50 -4.94
CA GLY A 60 -0.87 4.46 -6.35
C GLY A 60 -0.59 5.80 -7.00
N ILE A 61 -1.43 6.81 -6.72
CA ILE A 61 -1.29 8.14 -7.33
C ILE A 61 -0.04 8.85 -6.81
N PRO A 62 0.20 8.94 -5.49
CA PRO A 62 1.36 9.66 -4.96
C PRO A 62 2.69 9.00 -5.29
N ALA A 63 2.72 7.71 -5.67
CA ALA A 63 3.96 7.02 -6.07
C ALA A 63 4.69 7.68 -7.25
N VAL A 64 4.03 8.54 -8.04
CA VAL A 64 4.68 9.34 -9.09
C VAL A 64 5.79 10.26 -8.55
N VAL A 65 5.81 10.58 -7.24
CA VAL A 65 6.86 11.41 -6.66
C VAL A 65 8.25 10.77 -6.72
N TYR A 66 8.34 9.44 -6.84
CA TYR A 66 9.62 8.74 -7.00
C TYR A 66 10.29 9.01 -8.35
N ASP A 67 9.55 9.49 -9.36
CA ASP A 67 10.12 9.91 -10.64
C ASP A 67 10.78 11.31 -10.58
N ASN A 68 10.64 12.01 -9.45
CA ASN A 68 11.18 13.36 -9.29
C ASN A 68 12.59 13.33 -8.68
N GLU A 69 13.60 13.35 -9.54
CA GLU A 69 15.03 13.35 -9.16
C GLU A 69 15.46 14.55 -8.32
N LYS A 70 14.66 15.64 -8.27
CA LYS A 70 14.98 16.82 -7.45
C LYS A 70 14.68 16.60 -5.97
N LEU A 71 13.87 15.60 -5.63
CA LEU A 71 13.47 15.31 -4.25
C LEU A 71 14.39 14.23 -3.66
N SER A 72 14.75 14.39 -2.40
CA SER A 72 15.43 13.33 -1.65
C SER A 72 14.50 12.12 -1.49
N LEU A 73 15.06 10.92 -1.37
CA LEU A 73 14.30 9.71 -1.10
C LEU A 73 13.43 9.85 0.17
N PHE A 74 13.95 10.53 1.19
CA PHE A 74 13.22 10.80 2.43
C PHE A 74 11.97 11.66 2.16
N THR A 75 12.11 12.75 1.40
CA THR A 75 10.99 13.61 1.02
C THR A 75 9.96 12.87 0.18
N GLN A 76 10.40 12.09 -0.81
CA GLN A 76 9.53 11.25 -1.63
C GLN A 76 8.74 10.25 -0.77
N THR A 77 9.42 9.63 0.19
CA THR A 77 8.81 8.67 1.12
C THR A 77 7.76 9.33 1.99
N ILE A 78 8.03 10.51 2.56
CA ILE A 78 7.03 11.25 3.35
C ILE A 78 5.79 11.57 2.52
N ILE A 79 5.97 12.05 1.29
CA ILE A 79 4.82 12.41 0.44
C ILE A 79 4.00 11.16 0.09
N HIS A 80 4.66 10.09 -0.36
CA HIS A 80 3.98 8.85 -0.74
C HIS A 80 3.31 8.17 0.46
N MET A 81 4.08 7.89 1.52
CA MET A 81 3.59 7.18 2.70
C MET A 81 2.61 8.03 3.49
N GLY A 82 2.86 9.33 3.65
CA GLY A 82 1.94 10.24 4.33
C GLY A 82 0.58 10.28 3.64
N THR A 83 0.55 10.49 2.33
CA THR A 83 -0.71 10.54 1.57
C THR A 83 -1.45 9.20 1.64
N GLY A 84 -0.75 8.09 1.39
CA GLY A 84 -1.36 6.76 1.40
C GLY A 84 -1.89 6.36 2.78
N CYS A 85 -1.15 6.62 3.85
CA CYS A 85 -1.59 6.32 5.22
C CYS A 85 -2.78 7.19 5.64
N ILE A 86 -2.80 8.48 5.29
CA ILE A 86 -3.96 9.33 5.57
C ILE A 86 -5.21 8.79 4.87
N VAL A 87 -5.11 8.46 3.57
CA VAL A 87 -6.22 7.88 2.82
C VAL A 87 -6.68 6.56 3.45
N MET A 88 -5.74 5.70 3.84
CA MET A 88 -6.03 4.43 4.50
C MET A 88 -6.77 4.61 5.82
N THR A 89 -6.24 5.42 6.74
CA THR A 89 -6.85 5.66 8.05
C THR A 89 -8.24 6.31 7.93
N VAL A 90 -8.40 7.30 7.05
CA VAL A 90 -9.72 7.91 6.81
C VAL A 90 -10.69 6.90 6.23
N THR A 91 -10.24 6.07 5.29
CA THR A 91 -11.09 5.02 4.70
C THR A 91 -11.49 4.00 5.75
N ALA A 92 -10.54 3.51 6.56
CA ALA A 92 -10.76 2.55 7.64
C ALA A 92 -11.79 3.07 8.65
N TYR A 93 -11.71 4.35 9.02
CA TYR A 93 -12.72 5.01 9.84
C TYR A 93 -14.10 5.01 9.18
N LEU A 94 -14.20 5.44 7.92
CA LEU A 94 -15.48 5.58 7.21
C LEU A 94 -16.19 4.24 6.97
N VAL A 95 -15.44 3.16 6.75
CA VAL A 95 -16.02 1.82 6.54
C VAL A 95 -16.27 1.06 7.84
N GLY A 96 -15.84 1.60 8.97
CA GLY A 96 -16.10 1.05 10.30
C GLY A 96 -15.10 -0.01 10.77
N TRP A 97 -13.87 0.00 10.27
CA TRP A 97 -12.80 -0.89 10.76
C TRP A 97 -12.30 -0.49 12.15
N ILE A 98 -12.33 0.81 12.45
CA ILE A 98 -11.86 1.33 13.74
C ILE A 98 -13.00 1.25 14.77
N PRO A 99 -12.88 0.40 15.81
CA PRO A 99 -13.93 0.20 16.79
C PRO A 99 -13.94 1.36 17.82
N MET A 100 -14.58 2.47 17.45
CA MET A 100 -14.62 3.72 18.23
C MET A 100 -15.16 3.55 19.67
N ASN A 101 -15.89 2.47 19.93
CA ASN A 101 -16.56 2.21 21.21
C ASN A 101 -15.79 1.25 22.14
N HIS A 102 -14.64 0.71 21.71
CA HIS A 102 -13.92 -0.38 22.42
C HIS A 102 -12.68 0.11 23.21
N GLY A 103 -12.55 1.44 23.38
CA GLY A 103 -11.50 2.08 24.18
C GLY A 103 -10.27 2.54 23.38
N PRO A 104 -9.54 3.56 23.88
CA PRO A 104 -8.48 4.22 23.11
C PRO A 104 -7.27 3.33 22.80
N LEU A 105 -6.99 2.33 23.63
CA LEU A 105 -5.84 1.44 23.44
C LEU A 105 -6.00 0.59 22.17
N LEU A 106 -7.18 0.01 21.94
CA LEU A 106 -7.46 -0.81 20.77
C LEU A 106 -7.41 0.03 19.47
N MET A 107 -7.90 1.26 19.53
CA MET A 107 -7.82 2.20 18.40
C MET A 107 -6.37 2.51 18.04
N ILE A 108 -5.52 2.80 19.02
CA ILE A 108 -4.09 3.06 18.80
C ILE A 108 -3.42 1.81 18.22
N ALA A 109 -3.74 0.61 18.73
CA ALA A 109 -3.18 -0.63 18.23
C ALA A 109 -3.49 -0.85 16.74
N ILE A 110 -4.74 -0.66 16.31
CA ILE A 110 -5.15 -0.79 14.90
C ILE A 110 -4.45 0.24 14.02
N LEU A 111 -4.36 1.50 14.46
CA LEU A 111 -3.66 2.54 13.71
C LEU A 111 -2.16 2.22 13.54
N VAL A 112 -1.52 1.72 14.59
CA VAL A 112 -0.11 1.32 14.54
C VAL A 112 0.08 0.11 13.63
N GLU A 113 -0.84 -0.87 13.68
CA GLU A 113 -0.83 -2.05 12.83
C GLU A 113 -0.90 -1.68 11.35
N GLU A 114 -1.88 -0.86 10.96
CA GLU A 114 -2.06 -0.42 9.57
C GLU A 114 -0.81 0.29 9.03
N ILE A 115 -0.25 1.21 9.82
CA ILE A 115 0.99 1.94 9.46
C ILE A 115 2.16 0.95 9.34
N ALA A 116 2.30 0.02 10.28
CA ALA A 116 3.38 -0.97 10.26
C ALA A 116 3.32 -1.85 9.01
N VAL A 117 2.12 -2.31 8.61
CA VAL A 117 1.92 -3.09 7.38
C VAL A 117 2.27 -2.27 6.15
N ALA A 118 1.79 -1.02 6.06
CA ALA A 118 2.09 -0.14 4.92
C ALA A 118 3.60 0.11 4.76
N PHE A 119 4.29 0.42 5.86
CA PHE A 119 5.74 0.60 5.86
C PHE A 119 6.49 -0.71 5.59
N GLY A 120 5.98 -1.85 6.05
CA GLY A 120 6.53 -3.17 5.75
C GLY A 120 6.51 -3.47 4.25
N ILE A 121 5.37 -3.27 3.59
CA ILE A 121 5.23 -3.43 2.13
C ILE A 121 6.19 -2.49 1.39
N TRP A 122 6.19 -1.21 1.74
CA TRP A 122 7.09 -0.23 1.12
C TRP A 122 8.56 -0.62 1.29
N PHE A 123 8.95 -1.07 2.48
CA PHE A 123 10.32 -1.46 2.78
C PHE A 123 10.76 -2.68 1.96
N LEU A 124 9.87 -3.65 1.74
CA LEU A 124 10.15 -4.79 0.84
C LEU A 124 10.42 -4.32 -0.59
N PHE A 125 9.61 -3.41 -1.12
CA PHE A 125 9.84 -2.82 -2.44
C PHE A 125 11.15 -2.03 -2.49
N TYR A 126 11.46 -1.25 -1.44
CA TYR A 126 12.72 -0.53 -1.33
C TYR A 126 13.93 -1.49 -1.39
N LEU A 127 13.89 -2.59 -0.64
CA LEU A 127 14.96 -3.60 -0.65
C LEU A 127 15.11 -4.25 -2.03
N GLN A 128 14.00 -4.56 -2.71
CA GLN A 128 14.03 -5.10 -4.06
C GLN A 128 14.68 -4.13 -5.04
N GLN A 129 14.27 -2.85 -5.03
CA GLN A 129 14.84 -1.83 -5.90
C GLN A 129 16.32 -1.59 -5.62
N LYS A 130 16.70 -1.54 -4.34
CA LYS A 130 18.12 -1.44 -3.93
C LYS A 130 18.96 -2.60 -4.47
N ARG A 131 18.43 -3.83 -4.45
CA ARG A 131 19.08 -5.00 -5.04
C ARG A 131 19.21 -4.88 -6.56
N LEU A 132 18.16 -4.44 -7.26
CA LEU A 132 18.17 -4.27 -8.72
C LEU A 132 19.20 -3.22 -9.16
N VAL A 133 19.25 -2.06 -8.50
CA VAL A 133 20.24 -1.02 -8.79
C VAL A 133 21.66 -1.54 -8.60
N LYS A 134 21.93 -2.29 -7.51
CA LYS A 134 23.25 -2.90 -7.28
C LYS A 134 23.64 -3.87 -8.40
N GLN A 135 22.70 -4.70 -8.87
CA GLN A 135 22.94 -5.63 -9.98
C GLN A 135 23.20 -4.91 -11.31
N MET A 136 22.46 -3.83 -11.59
CA MET A 136 22.67 -3.00 -12.77
C MET A 136 24.06 -2.36 -12.77
N ASN A 137 24.46 -1.78 -11.63
CA ASN A 137 25.79 -1.16 -11.49
C ASN A 137 26.93 -2.19 -11.69
N GLN A 138 26.77 -3.41 -11.16
CA GLN A 138 27.74 -4.49 -11.37
C GLN A 138 27.84 -4.94 -12.84
N ARG A 139 26.72 -4.96 -13.57
CA ARG A 139 26.73 -5.31 -15.01
C ARG A 139 27.41 -4.23 -15.84
N ILE A 140 27.13 -2.96 -15.55
CA ILE A 140 27.75 -1.82 -16.22
C ILE A 140 29.27 -1.81 -15.98
N SER A 141 29.72 -2.05 -14.74
CA SER A 141 31.16 -2.09 -14.45
C SER A 141 31.86 -3.20 -15.23
N LYS A 142 31.25 -4.39 -15.34
CA LYS A 142 31.81 -5.50 -16.12
C LYS A 142 31.93 -5.18 -17.62
N ILE A 143 30.95 -4.47 -18.19
CA ILE A 143 31.00 -4.05 -19.59
C ILE A 143 32.09 -3.01 -19.80
N ASN A 144 32.25 -2.04 -18.89
CA ASN A 144 33.26 -0.98 -19.03
C ASN A 144 34.71 -1.44 -18.76
N HIS A 145 34.90 -2.64 -18.20
CA HIS A 145 36.22 -3.24 -17.95
C HIS A 145 36.58 -4.33 -18.98
N VAL A 146 35.77 -4.53 -20.02
CA VAL A 146 36.05 -5.34 -21.22
C VAL A 146 36.32 -4.40 -22.38
#